data_AF-A0A9X5PB79-F1
#
_entry.id   AF-A0A9X5PB79-F1
#
_cell.length_a   1.000
_cell.length_b   1.000
_cell.length_c   1.000
_cell.angle_alpha   90.00
_cell.angle_beta   90.00
_cell.angle_gamma   90.00
#
_symmetry.space_group_name_H-M   'P 1'
#
loop_
_entity.id
_entity.type
_entity.pdbx_description
1 polymer ?
#
loop_
_entity_poly.entity_id
_entity_poly.type
_entity_poly.pdbx_seq_one_letter_code
_entity_poly.pdbx_strand_id
1 'polypeptide(L)'
;MLKHFIAIAVAVLLSQTVYSQTKPRPAMYTDYTAIVEDKCAIFLHGGSMMLTVRNAAGKETVYFINRGFDVKNTPEYNQVRDDKGHKLSDSEKQQLFAHLKTLKTRCRNKDCAEFVDSFVR
;
A
#
# COMPACT_ATOMS: atom_id res chain seq x y z
N MET A 1 -41.05 -45.37 42.26
CA MET A 1 -40.12 -45.52 41.11
C MET A 1 -39.82 -44.13 40.58
N LEU A 2 -38.64 -43.64 40.93
CA LEU A 2 -38.07 -42.33 40.59
C LEU A 2 -37.84 -42.22 39.08
N LYS A 3 -38.20 -41.10 38.44
CA LYS A 3 -37.53 -40.66 37.20
C LYS A 3 -37.73 -39.16 36.98
N HIS A 4 -36.71 -38.44 37.43
CA HIS A 4 -36.45 -37.04 37.13
C HIS A 4 -36.20 -36.86 35.63
N PHE A 5 -36.90 -35.92 34.99
CA PHE A 5 -36.53 -35.44 33.67
C PHE A 5 -35.75 -34.13 33.84
N ILE A 6 -34.42 -34.25 33.80
CA ILE A 6 -33.49 -33.12 33.78
C ILE A 6 -33.39 -32.65 32.33
N ALA A 7 -33.89 -31.46 32.04
CA ALA A 7 -33.64 -30.77 30.78
C ALA A 7 -32.21 -30.19 30.82
N ILE A 8 -31.31 -30.74 30.01
CA ILE A 8 -29.94 -30.23 29.88
C ILE A 8 -29.95 -29.14 28.80
N ALA A 9 -29.88 -27.88 29.24
CA ALA A 9 -29.61 -26.76 28.35
C ALA A 9 -28.11 -26.77 27.99
N VAL A 10 -27.80 -27.14 26.76
CA VAL A 10 -26.42 -27.05 26.23
C VAL A 10 -26.17 -25.60 25.82
N ALA A 11 -25.55 -24.82 26.71
CA ALA A 11 -25.01 -23.51 26.36
C ALA A 11 -23.71 -23.71 25.58
N VAL A 12 -23.77 -23.59 24.25
CA VAL A 12 -22.59 -23.51 23.39
C VAL A 12 -21.91 -22.17 23.64
N LEU A 13 -20.86 -22.18 24.47
CA LEU A 13 -19.92 -21.07 24.59
C LEU A 13 -19.13 -20.98 23.28
N LEU A 14 -19.55 -20.06 22.41
CA LEU A 14 -18.76 -19.62 21.27
C LEU A 14 -17.49 -18.96 21.82
N SER A 15 -16.37 -19.66 21.70
CA SER A 15 -15.03 -19.13 21.93
C SER A 15 -14.84 -17.88 21.06
N GLN A 16 -14.91 -16.71 21.68
CA GLN A 16 -14.57 -15.46 21.02
C GLN A 16 -13.07 -15.49 20.76
N THR A 17 -12.68 -15.65 19.51
CA THR A 17 -11.31 -15.40 19.09
C THR A 17 -11.02 -13.93 19.36
N VAL A 18 -10.21 -13.67 20.38
CA VAL A 18 -9.66 -12.34 20.63
C VAL A 18 -8.74 -12.03 19.44
N TYR A 19 -9.30 -11.41 18.40
CA TYR A 19 -8.51 -10.69 17.41
C TYR A 19 -7.76 -9.62 18.18
N SER A 20 -6.48 -9.87 18.45
CA SER A 20 -5.55 -8.86 18.91
C SER A 20 -5.52 -7.77 17.83
N GLN A 21 -6.31 -6.70 18.05
CA GLN A 21 -6.29 -5.50 17.25
C GLN A 21 -4.90 -4.87 17.44
N THR A 22 -3.93 -5.28 16.61
CA THR A 22 -2.74 -4.48 16.36
C THR A 22 -3.24 -3.09 16.01
N LYS A 23 -3.01 -2.15 16.93
CA LYS A 23 -3.36 -0.73 16.81
C LYS A 23 -3.23 -0.31 15.33
N PRO A 24 -4.30 0.17 14.66
CA PRO A 24 -4.20 0.53 13.26
C PRO A 24 -3.06 1.52 13.12
N ARG A 25 -2.03 1.15 12.34
CA ARG A 25 -0.95 2.05 12.01
C ARG A 25 -1.60 3.30 11.41
N PRO A 26 -1.25 4.52 11.87
CA PRO A 26 -1.82 5.72 11.29
C PRO A 26 -1.68 5.68 9.78
N ALA A 27 -2.73 6.07 9.06
CA ALA A 27 -2.74 6.10 7.60
C ALA A 27 -1.46 6.80 7.13
N MET A 28 -0.70 6.13 6.26
CA MET A 28 0.62 6.61 5.83
C MET A 28 0.53 8.00 5.17
N TYR A 29 -0.63 8.33 4.58
CA TYR A 29 -0.89 9.58 3.89
C TYR A 29 -2.17 10.22 4.47
N THR A 30 -2.02 11.09 5.46
CA THR A 30 -3.13 11.91 6.00
C THR A 30 -3.22 13.29 5.36
N ASP A 31 -2.21 13.67 4.58
CA ASP A 31 -2.10 15.00 3.98
C ASP A 31 -2.29 14.93 2.47
N TYR A 32 -3.49 15.32 2.03
CA TYR A 32 -3.93 15.21 0.64
C TYR A 32 -3.35 16.29 -0.27
N THR A 33 -2.52 17.19 0.23
CA THR A 33 -1.92 18.33 -0.51
C THR A 33 -0.74 17.94 -1.40
N ALA A 34 -0.39 16.66 -1.44
CA ALA A 34 0.84 16.23 -2.07
C ALA A 34 0.89 16.45 -3.60
N ILE A 35 2.09 16.56 -4.16
CA ILE A 35 2.34 16.75 -5.60
C ILE A 35 3.37 15.70 -6.03
N VAL A 36 3.20 15.16 -7.24
CA VAL A 36 4.22 14.31 -7.86
C VAL A 36 5.16 15.18 -8.67
N GLU A 37 6.43 15.23 -8.27
CA GLU A 37 7.35 16.27 -8.75
C GLU A 37 8.44 15.77 -9.68
N ASP A 38 9.01 14.60 -9.36
CA ASP A 38 10.06 13.99 -10.17
C ASP A 38 9.69 12.54 -10.47
N LYS A 39 10.03 12.11 -11.69
CA LYS A 39 9.59 10.88 -12.34
C LYS A 39 10.68 10.38 -13.25
N CYS A 40 11.19 9.19 -12.95
CA CYS A 40 12.23 8.57 -13.75
C CYS A 40 11.88 7.11 -14.05
N ALA A 41 11.93 6.75 -15.33
CA ALA A 41 12.02 5.34 -15.72
C ALA A 41 13.49 4.92 -15.61
N ILE A 42 13.78 3.93 -14.77
CA ILE A 42 15.13 3.43 -14.54
C ILE A 42 15.34 2.24 -15.47
N PHE A 43 16.04 2.50 -16.58
CA PHE A 43 16.23 1.55 -17.67
C PHE A 43 17.32 0.49 -17.45
N LEU A 44 18.15 0.61 -16.41
CA LEU A 44 19.31 -0.27 -16.19
C LEU A 44 18.96 -1.77 -16.10
N HIS A 45 17.72 -2.11 -15.72
CA HIS A 45 17.19 -3.48 -15.74
C HIS A 45 15.85 -3.59 -16.50
N GLY A 46 15.43 -2.52 -17.20
CA GLY A 46 14.30 -2.55 -18.13
C GLY A 46 12.90 -2.59 -17.51
N GLY A 47 12.56 -1.61 -16.67
CA GLY A 47 11.16 -1.33 -16.36
C GLY A 47 10.88 -0.70 -15.00
N SER A 48 11.87 -0.67 -14.10
CA SER A 48 11.72 -0.06 -12.79
C SER A 48 11.45 1.44 -12.89
N MET A 49 10.69 1.98 -11.93
CA MET A 49 10.27 3.37 -11.95
C MET A 49 10.49 4.02 -10.58
N MET A 50 10.76 5.32 -10.61
CA MET A 50 10.90 6.15 -9.43
C MET A 50 9.95 7.35 -9.52
N LEU A 51 9.31 7.70 -8.41
CA LEU A 51 8.58 8.96 -8.28
C LEU A 51 8.87 9.63 -6.94
N THR A 52 8.76 10.96 -6.91
CA THR A 52 8.83 11.77 -5.69
C THR A 52 7.46 12.33 -5.37
N VAL A 53 6.99 12.11 -4.14
CA VAL A 53 5.78 12.72 -3.58
C VAL A 53 6.19 13.77 -2.55
N ARG A 54 5.83 15.04 -2.76
CA ARG A 54 6.00 16.12 -1.78
C ARG A 54 4.68 16.37 -1.05
N ASN A 55 4.63 16.45 0.28
CA ASN A 55 3.42 16.79 1.06
C ASN A 55 3.24 18.32 1.27
N ALA A 56 2.19 18.80 1.98
CA ALA A 56 1.97 20.26 2.17
C ALA A 56 3.08 20.92 2.97
N ALA A 57 3.72 20.17 3.87
CA ALA A 57 4.87 20.66 4.63
C ALA A 57 6.13 20.78 3.76
N GLY A 58 6.05 20.49 2.47
CA GLY A 58 7.18 20.51 1.55
C GLY A 58 8.12 19.30 1.70
N LYS A 59 7.75 18.33 2.55
CA LYS A 59 8.56 17.12 2.75
C LYS A 59 8.37 16.18 1.58
N GLU A 60 9.48 15.79 0.98
CA GLU A 60 9.52 14.81 -0.10
C GLU A 60 9.69 13.39 0.43
N THR A 61 9.17 12.43 -0.33
CA THR A 61 9.46 11.02 -0.17
C THR A 61 9.53 10.39 -1.55
N VAL A 62 10.63 9.69 -1.81
CA VAL A 62 10.85 8.98 -3.07
C VAL A 62 10.34 7.55 -2.94
N TYR A 63 9.66 7.05 -3.96
CA TYR A 63 9.22 5.67 -4.07
C TYR A 63 9.81 5.03 -5.31
N PHE A 64 10.39 3.86 -5.13
CA PHE A 64 10.93 3.01 -6.18
C PHE A 64 10.08 1.76 -6.33
N ILE A 65 9.60 1.46 -7.53
CA ILE A 65 8.96 0.18 -7.85
C ILE A 65 9.88 -0.66 -8.72
N ASN A 66 10.19 -1.88 -8.25
CA ASN A 66 11.05 -2.80 -8.97
C ASN A 66 10.27 -3.51 -10.07
N ARG A 67 10.59 -3.24 -11.32
CA ARG A 67 10.02 -3.92 -12.49
C ARG A 67 11.09 -4.29 -13.50
N GLY A 68 12.29 -4.60 -13.01
CA GLY A 68 13.36 -5.13 -13.85
C GLY A 68 12.93 -6.42 -14.56
N PHE A 69 13.44 -6.62 -15.77
CA PHE A 69 13.24 -7.84 -16.55
C PHE A 69 13.85 -9.06 -15.86
N ASP A 70 14.98 -8.87 -15.18
CA ASP A 70 15.69 -9.87 -14.38
C ASP A 70 14.85 -10.39 -13.22
N VAL A 71 14.00 -9.55 -12.63
CA VAL A 71 13.14 -9.91 -11.49
C VAL A 71 11.70 -10.27 -11.88
N LYS A 72 11.31 -10.20 -13.16
CA LYS A 72 9.90 -10.26 -13.62
C LYS A 72 9.09 -11.45 -13.10
N ASN A 73 9.74 -12.59 -12.86
CA ASN A 73 9.11 -13.83 -12.41
C ASN A 73 9.46 -14.18 -10.95
N THR A 74 9.88 -13.19 -10.17
CA THR A 74 10.29 -13.36 -8.77
C THR A 74 9.33 -12.59 -7.84
N PRO A 75 9.33 -12.89 -6.53
CA PRO A 75 8.61 -12.08 -5.54
C PRO A 75 9.11 -10.63 -5.43
N GLU A 76 10.25 -10.29 -6.04
CA GLU A 76 10.79 -8.93 -6.06
C GLU A 76 10.12 -8.04 -7.11
N TYR A 77 9.44 -8.63 -8.09
CA TYR A 77 8.66 -7.86 -9.06
C TYR A 77 7.52 -7.10 -8.40
N ASN A 78 7.34 -5.84 -8.79
CA ASN A 78 6.39 -4.89 -8.20
C ASN A 78 6.58 -4.63 -6.70
N GLN A 79 7.73 -4.98 -6.11
CA GLN A 79 8.06 -4.51 -4.76
C GLN A 79 8.31 -3.00 -4.80
N VAL A 80 7.75 -2.30 -3.82
CA VAL A 80 7.95 -0.86 -3.66
C VAL A 80 8.82 -0.61 -2.43
N ARG A 81 9.80 0.27 -2.57
CA ARG A 81 10.62 0.79 -1.47
C ARG A 81 10.49 2.30 -1.40
N ASP A 82 10.56 2.85 -0.19
CA ASP A 82 10.74 4.28 0.00
C ASP A 82 12.23 4.69 -0.06
N ASP A 83 12.49 5.99 0.06
CA ASP A 83 13.82 6.60 0.09
C ASP A 83 14.72 6.12 1.24
N LYS A 84 14.15 5.44 2.24
CA LYS A 84 14.89 4.81 3.36
C LYS A 84 15.18 3.33 3.12
N GLY A 85 14.77 2.80 1.98
CA GLY A 85 14.90 1.39 1.63
C GLY A 85 13.87 0.50 2.32
N HIS A 86 12.89 1.05 3.05
CA HIS A 86 11.82 0.28 3.67
C HIS A 86 10.96 -0.36 2.58
N LYS A 87 10.80 -1.69 2.64
CA LYS A 87 9.92 -2.42 1.73
C LYS A 87 8.48 -2.25 2.19
N LEU A 88 7.66 -1.62 1.37
CA LEU A 88 6.24 -1.43 1.67
C LEU A 88 5.54 -2.79 1.75
N SER A 89 4.72 -2.97 2.78
CA SER A 89 3.71 -4.02 2.87
C SER A 89 2.62 -3.83 1.81
N ASP A 90 1.81 -4.85 1.57
CA ASP A 90 0.70 -4.77 0.62
C ASP A 90 -0.31 -3.66 1.00
N SER A 91 -0.56 -3.46 2.29
CA SER A 91 -1.44 -2.39 2.77
C SER A 91 -0.84 -1.00 2.52
N GLU A 92 0.46 -0.80 2.82
CA GLU A 92 1.15 0.46 2.54
C GLU A 92 1.18 0.76 1.04
N LYS A 93 1.42 -0.27 0.21
CA LYS A 93 1.41 -0.16 -1.25
C LYS A 93 0.01 0.20 -1.77
N GLN A 94 -1.05 -0.42 -1.27
CA GLN A 94 -2.43 -0.06 -1.62
C GLN A 94 -2.76 1.39 -1.24
N GLN A 95 -2.35 1.81 -0.05
CA GLN A 95 -2.53 3.20 0.41
C GLN A 95 -1.78 4.20 -0.49
N LEU A 96 -0.52 3.90 -0.82
CA LEU A 96 0.27 4.69 -1.76
C LEU A 96 -0.42 4.77 -3.13
N PHE A 97 -0.88 3.65 -3.67
CA PHE A 97 -1.49 3.61 -5.00
C PHE A 97 -2.83 4.36 -5.04
N ALA A 98 -3.64 4.25 -3.98
CA ALA A 98 -4.85 5.05 -3.84
C ALA A 98 -4.52 6.54 -3.78
N HIS A 99 -3.52 6.92 -2.98
CA HIS A 99 -3.07 8.30 -2.86
C HIS A 99 -2.57 8.86 -4.20
N LEU A 100 -1.70 8.13 -4.91
CA LEU A 100 -1.20 8.52 -6.23
C LEU A 100 -2.32 8.70 -7.26
N LYS A 101 -3.34 7.83 -7.25
CA LYS A 101 -4.53 7.99 -8.10
C LYS A 101 -5.28 9.29 -7.80
N THR A 102 -5.40 9.67 -6.53
CA THR A 102 -5.95 10.99 -6.16
C THR A 102 -5.07 12.13 -6.68
N LEU A 103 -3.74 12.03 -6.50
CA LEU A 103 -2.80 13.06 -6.97
C LEU A 103 -2.76 13.19 -8.50
N LYS A 104 -3.09 12.14 -9.25
CA LYS A 104 -3.19 12.18 -10.72
C LYS A 104 -4.04 13.34 -11.21
N THR A 105 -5.12 13.67 -10.50
CA THR A 105 -6.02 14.79 -10.85
C THR A 105 -5.35 16.16 -10.80
N ARG A 106 -4.18 16.27 -10.16
CA ARG A 106 -3.39 17.50 -10.01
C ARG A 106 -2.19 17.58 -10.95
N CYS A 107 -2.00 16.56 -11.79
CA CYS A 107 -0.99 16.58 -12.82
C CYS A 107 -1.26 17.73 -13.81
N ARG A 108 -0.24 18.58 -14.03
CA ARG A 108 -0.34 19.72 -14.95
C ARG A 108 -0.24 19.34 -16.42
N ASN A 109 0.26 18.14 -16.72
CA ASN A 109 0.43 17.63 -18.08
C ASN A 109 0.08 16.13 -18.16
N LYS A 110 -0.08 15.66 -19.40
CA LYS A 110 -0.45 14.28 -19.72
C LYS A 110 0.63 13.29 -19.28
N ASP A 111 1.89 13.62 -19.49
CA ASP A 111 3.03 12.77 -19.12
C ASP A 111 3.05 12.46 -17.62
N CYS A 112 2.70 13.45 -16.80
CA CYS A 112 2.55 13.25 -15.37
C CYS A 112 1.47 12.19 -15.05
N ALA A 113 0.30 12.30 -15.68
CA ALA A 113 -0.80 11.38 -15.42
C ALA A 113 -0.47 9.96 -15.90
N GLU A 114 0.12 9.82 -17.09
CA GLU A 114 0.51 8.54 -17.66
C GLU A 114 1.61 7.85 -16.87
N PHE A 115 2.55 8.60 -16.30
CA PHE A 115 3.57 8.04 -15.43
C PHE A 115 2.97 7.53 -14.12
N VAL A 116 2.00 8.24 -13.55
CA VAL A 116 1.27 7.76 -12.36
C VAL A 116 0.50 6.48 -12.69
N ASP A 117 -0.22 6.45 -13.80
CA ASP A 117 -0.95 5.27 -14.26
C ASP A 117 -0.01 4.08 -14.48
N SER A 118 1.17 4.34 -15.05
CA SER A 118 2.21 3.33 -15.23
C SER A 118 2.76 2.84 -13.90
N PHE A 119 3.02 3.73 -12.94
CA PHE A 119 3.57 3.36 -11.62
C PHE A 119 2.59 2.49 -10.81
N VAL A 120 1.29 2.78 -10.85
CA VAL A 120 0.27 2.06 -10.04
C VAL A 120 -0.30 0.80 -10.70
N ARG A 121 0.17 0.46 -11.91
CA ARG A 121 -0.27 -0.72 -12.68
C ARG A 121 0.10 -2.06 -12.04
#